data_AF-A0A2V7KCT7-F1
#
_entry.id   AF-A0A2V7KCT7-F1
#
_cell.length_a   1.000
_cell.length_b   1.000
_cell.length_c   1.000
_cell.angle_alpha   90.00
_cell.angle_beta   90.00
_cell.angle_gamma   90.00
#
_symmetry.space_group_name_H-M   'P 1'
#
loop_
_entity.id
_entity.type
_entity.pdbx_description
1 polymer ?
#
loop_
_entity_poly.entity_id
_entity_poly.type
_entity_poly.pdbx_seq_one_letter_code
_entity_poly.pdbx_strand_id
1 'polypeptide(L)'
;MGMVLWGNLSWHPAAEAWRQVAPTAPAPESIEVLHRENGTGTYRLVGVGTGGTPIIARRSGITKAVILRTLYSKILSRLPISAPRYCAFRAEPPGFAWVFLEECGGGRP
;
A
#
# COMPACT_ATOMS: atom_id res chain seq x y z
N MET A 1 -2.21 -17.90 5.18
CA MET A 1 -0.79 -17.65 5.50
C MET A 1 -0.21 -16.83 4.35
N GLY A 2 0.09 -15.55 4.57
CA GLY A 2 0.67 -14.69 3.54
C GLY A 2 2.14 -15.05 3.29
N MET A 3 2.61 -14.94 2.05
CA MET A 3 4.02 -15.14 1.71
C MET A 3 4.81 -13.88 2.06
N VAL A 4 5.95 -14.02 2.72
CA VAL A 4 6.85 -12.89 3.02
C VAL A 4 8.09 -12.99 2.13
N LEU A 5 8.38 -11.92 1.40
CA LEU A 5 9.55 -11.77 0.54
C LEU A 5 10.60 -10.92 1.26
N TRP A 6 11.86 -11.34 1.20
CA TRP A 6 13.03 -10.68 1.80
C TRP A 6 14.11 -10.42 0.74
N GLY A 7 15.06 -9.52 1.05
CA GLY A 7 16.24 -9.24 0.22
C GLY A 7 16.06 -8.03 -0.69
N ASN A 8 16.56 -8.10 -1.94
CA ASN A 8 16.33 -7.02 -2.90
C ASN A 8 14.91 -7.12 -3.46
N LEU A 9 14.03 -6.25 -3.00
CA LEU A 9 12.60 -6.26 -3.32
C LEU A 9 12.21 -5.19 -4.36
N SER A 10 13.20 -4.52 -4.95
CA SER A 10 12.99 -3.45 -5.94
C SER A 10 12.32 -3.95 -7.23
N TRP A 11 12.46 -5.25 -7.54
CA TRP A 11 11.80 -5.88 -8.69
C TRP A 11 10.29 -6.07 -8.49
N HIS A 12 9.80 -6.00 -7.25
CA HIS A 12 8.41 -6.31 -6.95
C HIS A 12 7.51 -5.15 -7.40
N PRO A 13 6.40 -5.41 -8.13
CA PRO A 13 5.52 -4.35 -8.66
C PRO A 13 5.02 -3.36 -7.60
N ALA A 14 4.77 -3.83 -6.37
CA ALA A 14 4.35 -2.95 -5.28
C ALA A 14 5.48 -2.00 -4.81
N ALA A 15 6.73 -2.45 -4.81
CA ALA A 15 7.88 -1.62 -4.45
C ALA A 15 8.18 -0.59 -5.53
N GLU A 16 8.11 -1.00 -6.79
CA GLU A 16 8.26 -0.10 -7.94
C GLU A 16 7.16 0.97 -7.95
N ALA A 17 5.90 0.56 -7.78
CA ALA A 17 4.78 1.49 -7.74
C ALA A 17 4.88 2.47 -6.55
N TRP A 18 5.38 2.02 -5.39
CA TRP A 18 5.66 2.90 -4.25
C TRP A 18 6.79 3.88 -4.53
N ARG A 19 7.89 3.41 -5.12
CA ARG A 19 9.04 4.24 -5.51
C ARG A 19 8.64 5.41 -6.42
N GLN A 20 7.67 5.18 -7.30
CA GLN A 20 7.17 6.22 -8.22
C GLN A 20 6.37 7.32 -7.51
N VAL A 21 5.69 7.01 -6.40
CA VAL A 21 4.93 8.01 -5.62
C VAL A 21 5.72 8.59 -4.45
N ALA A 22 6.73 7.86 -3.96
CA ALA A 22 7.63 8.28 -2.90
C ALA A 22 9.09 8.00 -3.29
N PRO A 23 9.70 8.81 -4.18
CA PRO A 23 11.06 8.58 -4.69
C PRO A 23 12.13 8.56 -3.59
N THR A 24 11.90 9.36 -2.54
CA THR A 24 12.78 9.52 -1.37
C THR A 24 12.61 8.44 -0.31
N ALA A 25 11.59 7.58 -0.39
CA ALA A 25 11.42 6.48 0.58
C ALA A 25 12.54 5.43 0.42
N PRO A 26 12.98 4.75 1.49
CA PRO A 26 13.94 3.66 1.37
C PRO A 26 13.34 2.45 0.63
N ALA A 27 14.19 1.50 0.24
CA ALA A 27 13.70 0.22 -0.28
C ALA A 27 13.00 -0.57 0.85
N PRO A 28 11.92 -1.32 0.56
CA PRO A 28 11.26 -2.13 1.57
C PRO A 28 12.19 -3.22 2.09
N GLU A 29 12.21 -3.40 3.41
CA GLU A 29 12.98 -4.45 4.09
C GLU A 29 12.37 -5.83 3.82
N SER A 30 11.04 -5.89 3.86
CA SER A 30 10.24 -7.07 3.53
C SER A 30 8.94 -6.66 2.85
N ILE A 31 8.43 -7.56 2.01
CA ILE A 31 7.10 -7.43 1.40
C ILE A 31 6.27 -8.62 1.82
N GLU A 32 5.22 -8.37 2.60
CA GLU A 32 4.23 -9.40 2.93
C GLU A 32 3.11 -9.37 1.89
N VAL A 33 2.87 -10.50 1.23
CA VAL A 33 1.76 -10.69 0.31
C VAL A 33 0.55 -11.13 1.12
N LEU A 34 -0.33 -10.17 1.43
CA LEU A 34 -1.56 -10.43 2.19
C LEU A 34 -2.63 -11.09 1.33
N HIS A 35 -2.74 -10.66 0.07
CA HIS A 35 -3.70 -11.20 -0.88
C HIS A 35 -3.22 -10.99 -2.32
N ARG A 36 -3.45 -11.95 -3.21
CA ARG A 36 -3.19 -11.80 -4.64
C ARG A 36 -4.19 -12.64 -5.43
N GLU A 37 -4.91 -12.00 -6.35
CA GLU A 37 -5.93 -12.68 -7.16
C GLU A 37 -6.16 -11.91 -8.47
N ASN A 38 -6.13 -12.60 -9.62
CA ASN A 38 -6.52 -12.08 -10.93
C ASN A 38 -5.97 -10.67 -11.24
N GLY A 39 -4.67 -10.45 -11.00
CA GLY A 39 -4.02 -9.15 -11.21
C GLY A 39 -4.33 -8.09 -10.15
N THR A 40 -5.21 -8.35 -9.19
CA THR A 40 -5.33 -7.54 -7.98
C THR A 40 -4.45 -8.10 -6.86
N GLY A 41 -4.10 -7.27 -5.89
CA GLY A 41 -3.33 -7.73 -4.75
C GLY A 41 -3.22 -6.69 -3.64
N THR A 42 -3.01 -7.17 -2.43
CA THR A 42 -2.72 -6.35 -1.26
C THR A 42 -1.39 -6.81 -0.71
N TYR A 43 -0.46 -5.87 -0.59
CA TYR A 43 0.91 -6.09 -0.17
C TYR A 43 1.22 -5.14 0.98
N ARG A 44 2.01 -5.61 1.95
CA ARG A 44 2.51 -4.79 3.05
C ARG A 44 4.00 -4.58 2.85
N LEU A 45 4.39 -3.34 2.63
CA LEU A 45 5.77 -2.90 2.46
C LEU A 45 6.29 -2.44 3.83
N VAL A 46 7.21 -3.20 4.42
CA VAL A 46 7.76 -2.90 5.75
C VAL A 46 8.97 -1.97 5.61
N GLY A 47 9.07 -0.97 6.49
CA GLY A 47 10.22 -0.06 6.56
C GLY A 47 10.20 1.11 5.56
N VAL A 48 9.13 1.30 4.78
CA VAL A 48 9.08 2.34 3.73
C VAL A 48 8.24 3.58 4.06
N GLY A 49 7.41 3.51 5.11
CA GLY A 49 6.59 4.63 5.57
C GLY A 49 7.35 5.57 6.50
N THR A 50 6.67 6.61 6.97
CA THR A 50 7.27 7.62 7.86
C THR A 50 7.70 6.96 9.16
N GLY A 51 8.98 7.09 9.54
CA GLY A 51 9.52 6.48 10.76
C GLY A 51 9.57 4.95 10.72
N GLY A 52 9.58 4.33 9.53
CA GLY A 52 9.63 2.87 9.37
C GLY A 52 8.26 2.19 9.46
N THR A 53 7.17 2.96 9.49
CA THR A 53 5.82 2.41 9.47
C THR A 53 5.55 1.58 8.21
N PRO A 54 4.80 0.48 8.32
CA PRO A 54 4.47 -0.32 7.15
C PRO A 54 3.44 0.38 6.27
N ILE A 55 3.63 0.28 4.95
CA ILE A 55 2.70 0.79 3.94
C ILE A 55 1.93 -0.38 3.32
N ILE A 56 0.60 -0.31 3.38
CA ILE A 56 -0.29 -1.22 2.65
C ILE A 56 -0.44 -0.70 1.22
N ALA A 57 0.15 -1.42 0.28
CA ALA A 57 0.02 -1.21 -1.15
C ALA A 57 -1.07 -2.13 -1.72
N ARG A 58 -2.16 -1.54 -2.22
CA ARG A 58 -3.28 -2.29 -2.79
C ARG A 58 -3.43 -2.00 -4.27
N ARG A 59 -3.27 -3.03 -5.10
CA ARG A 59 -3.56 -3.03 -6.53
C ARG A 59 -4.97 -3.51 -6.77
N SER A 60 -5.77 -2.74 -7.48
CA SER A 60 -7.12 -3.14 -7.88
C SER A 60 -7.54 -2.45 -9.18
N GLY A 61 -8.67 -2.87 -9.76
CA GLY A 61 -9.26 -2.15 -10.89
C GLY A 61 -9.53 -0.69 -10.55
N ILE A 62 -9.37 0.20 -11.52
CA ILE A 62 -9.37 1.66 -11.34
C ILE A 62 -10.63 2.17 -10.65
N THR A 63 -11.81 1.63 -10.98
CA THR A 63 -13.09 1.99 -10.34
C THR A 63 -13.05 1.72 -8.83
N LYS A 64 -12.56 0.54 -8.42
CA LYS A 64 -12.45 0.16 -7.00
C LYS A 64 -11.39 1.02 -6.29
N ALA A 65 -10.27 1.29 -6.95
CA ALA A 65 -9.21 2.12 -6.40
C ALA A 65 -9.65 3.57 -6.16
N VAL A 66 -10.45 4.16 -7.06
CA VAL A 66 -11.03 5.51 -6.88
C VAL A 66 -12.01 5.55 -5.71
N ILE A 67 -12.82 4.52 -5.54
CA ILE A 67 -13.72 4.38 -4.37
C ILE A 67 -12.89 4.32 -3.08
N LEU A 68 -11.88 3.46 -3.03
CA LEU A 68 -10.99 3.33 -1.87
C LEU A 68 -10.29 4.66 -1.56
N ARG A 69 -9.75 5.34 -2.56
CA ARG A 69 -9.16 6.68 -2.39
C ARG A 69 -10.16 7.64 -1.73
N THR A 70 -11.39 7.67 -2.21
CA THR A 70 -12.44 8.56 -1.67
C THR A 70 -12.81 8.19 -0.24
N LEU A 71 -12.96 6.90 0.04
CA LEU A 71 -13.27 6.38 1.37
C LEU A 71 -12.18 6.75 2.39
N TYR A 72 -10.92 6.46 2.06
CA TYR A 72 -9.80 6.72 2.98
C TYR A 72 -9.45 8.21 3.10
N SER A 73 -9.48 8.96 2.00
CA SER A 73 -9.12 10.39 2.02
C SER A 73 -10.22 11.28 2.60
N LYS A 74 -11.51 11.00 2.32
CA LYS A 74 -12.61 11.92 2.68
C LYS A 74 -13.48 11.46 3.84
N ILE A 75 -13.68 10.15 3.99
CA ILE A 75 -14.62 9.60 4.98
C ILE A 75 -13.84 9.20 6.24
N LEU A 76 -12.85 8.32 6.10
CA LEU A 76 -12.07 7.80 7.23
C LEU A 76 -11.19 8.86 7.89
N SER A 77 -10.72 9.86 7.15
CA SER A 77 -9.98 11.00 7.72
C SER A 77 -10.80 11.82 8.72
N ARG A 78 -12.14 11.71 8.69
CA ARG A 78 -13.06 12.44 9.56
C ARG A 78 -13.59 11.61 10.72
N LEU A 79 -13.28 10.31 10.75
CA LEU A 79 -13.74 9.40 11.79
C LEU A 79 -12.60 9.17 12.80
N PRO A 80 -12.87 9.24 14.12
CA PRO A 80 -11.88 8.97 15.16
C PRO A 80 -11.67 7.46 15.33
N ILE A 81 -11.38 6.76 14.24
CA ILE A 81 -11.12 5.31 14.24
C ILE A 81 -9.67 5.06 13.85
N SER A 82 -9.09 4.00 14.41
CA SER A 82 -7.73 3.57 14.08
C SER A 82 -7.72 2.94 12.68
N ALA A 83 -7.70 3.79 11.66
CA ALA A 83 -7.71 3.40 10.26
C ALA A 83 -6.35 3.74 9.62
N PRO A 84 -5.92 2.94 8.62
CA PRO A 84 -4.78 3.27 7.79
C PRO A 84 -4.93 4.66 7.17
N ARG A 85 -3.89 5.47 7.22
CA ARG A 85 -3.86 6.81 6.64
C ARG A 85 -3.63 6.73 5.14
N TYR A 86 -4.42 7.46 4.37
CA TYR A 86 -4.18 7.58 2.94
C TYR A 86 -2.85 8.31 2.67
N CYS A 87 -1.95 7.67 1.92
CA CYS A 87 -0.69 8.28 1.49
C CYS A 87 -0.76 8.74 0.05
N ALA A 88 -1.00 7.80 -0.87
CA ALA A 88 -0.85 8.06 -2.29
C ALA A 88 -1.77 7.19 -3.14
N PHE A 89 -1.97 7.63 -4.39
CA PHE A 89 -2.70 6.92 -5.42
C PHE A 89 -1.90 6.99 -6.71
N ARG A 90 -1.79 5.87 -7.41
CA ARG A 90 -1.13 5.78 -8.72
C ARG A 90 -2.02 5.00 -9.68
N ALA A 91 -2.42 5.64 -10.78
CA ALA A 91 -3.07 4.91 -11.88
C ALA A 91 -2.03 4.06 -12.63
N GLU A 92 -2.40 2.84 -12.99
CA GLU A 92 -1.60 1.90 -13.76
C GLU A 92 -2.40 1.44 -14.99
N PRO A 93 -2.20 2.07 -16.15
CA PRO A 93 -2.87 1.68 -17.37
C PRO A 93 -2.44 0.27 -17.84
N PRO A 94 -3.34 -0.52 -18.47
CA PRO A 94 -4.76 -0.22 -18.69
C PRO A 94 -5.65 -0.73 -17.53
N GLY A 95 -6.39 0.17 -16.89
CA GLY A 95 -7.53 -0.17 -16.03
C GLY A 95 -7.23 -0.57 -14.59
N PHE A 96 -5.98 -0.56 -14.14
CA PHE A 96 -5.60 -0.81 -12.75
C PHE A 96 -5.14 0.47 -12.06
N ALA A 97 -5.12 0.43 -10.74
CA ALA A 97 -4.52 1.48 -9.92
C ALA A 97 -4.07 0.92 -8.57
N TRP A 98 -3.09 1.62 -8.02
CA TRP A 98 -2.49 1.38 -6.72
C TRP A 98 -3.00 2.44 -5.74
N VAL A 99 -3.42 1.98 -4.57
CA VAL A 99 -3.72 2.81 -3.40
C VAL A 99 -2.71 2.45 -2.33
N PHE A 100 -2.03 3.44 -1.77
CA PHE A 100 -1.05 3.28 -0.71
C PHE A 100 -1.59 3.89 0.56
N LEU A 101 -1.60 3.08 1.62
CA LEU A 101 -2.09 3.47 2.95
C LEU A 101 -0.99 3.23 3.98
N GLU A 102 -0.62 4.23 4.76
CA GLU A 102 0.25 4.05 5.91
C GLU A 102 -0.54 3.42 7.04
N GLU A 103 -0.04 2.31 7.57
CA GLU A 103 -0.65 1.64 8.68
C GLU A 103 -0.42 2.49 9.93
N CYS A 104 -1.48 3.11 10.45
CA CYS A 104 -1.40 3.73 11.77
C CYS A 104 -1.12 2.62 12.77
N GLY A 105 -0.03 2.77 13.54
CA GLY A 105 0.47 1.78 14.48
C GLY A 105 -0.61 1.26 15.41
N GLY A 106 -1.28 0.19 15.00
CA GLY A 106 -1.84 -0.78 15.90
C GLY A 106 -0.66 -1.58 16.38
N GLY A 107 -0.08 -1.17 17.51
CA GLY A 107 0.71 -2.08 18.32
C GLY A 107 -0.04 -3.41 18.35
N ARG A 108 0.64 -4.46 17.94
CA ARG A 108 0.15 -5.83 18.08
C ARG A 108 -0.29 -5.98 19.55
N PRO A 109 -1.54 -6.40 19.85
CA PRO A 109 -1.91 -6.72 21.23
C PRO A 109 -1.03 -7.87 21.76
#